data_AF-A0A2V8RGR5-F1
#
_entry.id   AF-A0A2V8RGR5-F1
#
_cell.length_a   1.000
_cell.length_b   1.000
_cell.length_c   1.000
_cell.angle_alpha   90.00
_cell.angle_beta   90.00
_cell.angle_gamma   90.00
#
_symmetry.space_group_name_H-M   'P 1'
#
loop_
_entity.id
_entity.type
_entity.pdbx_description
1 polymer ?
#
loop_
_entity_poly.entity_id
_entity_poly.type
_entity_poly.pdbx_seq_one_letter_code
_entity_poly.pdbx_strand_id
1 'polypeptide(L)'
;MKLERREFLRGLSAAGTAAILAPRALYSQVGESKIEILINEPIGPINKDLYSHFVEHLGAVVYDGIWVGEKSKIPNYNGVRKDLVDNLKKLKPGVIRYLGGCFADQYDWRDGVGVRDKRPTRVNFWADTKYKTTKAYEDLPGGPQKYETNRFGTDEFVTFCRSVGAEPYLAANVRSRDVRVFLEWLEYCNAPANLTTWSTERAKNGHSNPHNVSFWGVGNESWGCGGDFTPEEYATEFRKFTAWLPTYGVPLKLIGSGPNGGDVNWTRNENFSKAWR
;
A
#
# COMPACT_ATOMS: atom_id res chain seq x y z
N MET A 1 81.49 36.20 4.20
CA MET A 1 80.57 37.34 4.40
C MET A 1 79.47 36.88 5.35
N LYS A 2 79.47 37.36 6.60
CA LYS A 2 78.51 36.96 7.65
C LYS A 2 77.18 37.67 7.39
N LEU A 3 76.11 36.91 7.17
CA LEU A 3 74.75 37.45 7.15
C LEU A 3 74.34 37.83 8.57
N GLU A 4 74.04 39.12 8.77
CA GLU A 4 73.56 39.69 10.03
C GLU A 4 72.15 39.17 10.36
N ARG A 5 71.92 38.87 11.65
CA ARG A 5 70.66 38.32 12.20
C ARG A 5 69.42 39.20 11.95
N ARG A 6 69.63 40.44 11.48
CA ARG A 6 68.59 41.42 11.10
C ARG A 6 68.06 41.26 9.67
N GLU A 7 68.78 40.59 8.77
CA GLU A 7 68.30 40.36 7.39
C GLU A 7 67.36 39.14 7.29
N PHE A 8 67.58 38.12 8.12
CA PHE A 8 66.71 36.93 8.15
C PHE A 8 65.27 37.24 8.60
N LEU A 9 65.10 38.18 9.53
CA LEU A 9 63.77 38.58 10.03
C LEU A 9 63.00 39.50 9.06
N ARG A 10 63.67 40.15 8.10
CA ARG A 10 63.00 40.95 7.06
C ARG A 10 62.44 40.07 5.92
N GLY A 11 63.00 38.88 5.72
CA GLY A 11 62.51 37.92 4.72
C GLY A 11 61.24 37.15 5.12
N LEU A 12 60.95 37.05 6.43
CA LEU A 12 59.81 36.28 6.94
C LEU A 12 58.48 37.06 6.98
N SER A 13 58.52 38.39 6.94
CA SER A 13 57.31 39.23 6.98
C SER A 13 56.68 39.51 5.60
N ALA A 14 57.33 39.13 4.49
CA ALA A 14 56.79 39.36 3.15
C ALA A 14 56.18 38.11 2.49
N ALA A 15 56.49 36.90 2.98
CA ALA A 15 55.92 35.66 2.44
C ALA A 15 54.67 35.17 3.21
N GLY A 16 54.44 35.66 4.43
CA GLY A 16 53.35 35.22 5.30
C GLY A 16 51.99 35.87 5.05
N THR A 17 51.94 37.00 4.34
CA THR A 17 50.71 37.82 4.24
C THR A 17 50.04 37.74 2.86
N ALA A 18 50.71 37.19 1.85
CA ALA A 18 50.12 37.02 0.51
C ALA A 18 49.29 35.72 0.38
N ALA A 19 49.44 34.76 1.32
CA ALA A 19 48.69 33.51 1.30
C ALA A 19 47.36 33.56 2.09
N ILE A 20 47.05 34.66 2.79
CA ILE A 20 45.86 34.79 3.65
C ILE A 20 44.76 35.66 3.01
N LEU A 21 45.02 36.28 1.84
CA LEU A 21 44.04 37.12 1.13
C LEU A 21 43.80 36.70 -0.33
N ALA A 22 44.17 35.48 -0.71
CA ALA A 22 43.41 34.86 -1.80
C ALA A 22 42.04 34.57 -1.19
N PRO A 23 40.94 35.22 -1.66
CA PRO A 23 39.65 34.70 -1.31
C PRO A 23 39.70 33.25 -1.77
N ARG A 24 39.56 32.32 -0.84
CA ARG A 24 38.86 31.07 -1.14
C ARG A 24 37.43 31.49 -1.52
N ALA A 25 37.28 32.17 -2.66
CA ALA A 25 36.25 31.81 -3.60
C ALA A 25 36.57 30.36 -3.94
N LEU A 26 36.16 29.47 -3.03
CA LEU A 26 35.44 28.28 -3.41
C LEU A 26 34.44 28.80 -4.45
N TYR A 27 34.89 28.81 -5.71
CA TYR A 27 33.97 28.70 -6.81
C TYR A 27 33.24 27.41 -6.49
N SER A 28 32.09 27.54 -5.84
CA SER A 28 30.98 26.69 -6.18
C SER A 28 30.92 26.83 -7.70
N GLN A 29 31.49 25.85 -8.41
CA GLN A 29 31.07 25.63 -9.77
C GLN A 29 29.58 25.35 -9.61
N VAL A 30 28.79 26.39 -9.89
CA VAL A 30 27.36 26.23 -10.10
C VAL A 30 27.31 25.25 -11.25
N GLY A 31 27.12 23.96 -10.95
CA GLY A 31 27.07 22.93 -11.97
C GLY A 31 25.94 23.30 -12.92
N GLU A 32 26.29 23.73 -14.12
CA GLU A 32 25.31 24.18 -15.09
C GLU A 32 24.52 22.94 -15.54
N SER A 33 23.25 22.87 -15.14
CA SER A 33 22.37 21.77 -15.52
C SER A 33 21.61 22.14 -16.78
N LYS A 34 21.74 21.33 -17.84
CA LYS A 34 20.98 21.49 -19.08
C LYS A 34 19.82 20.50 -19.11
N ILE A 35 18.60 21.00 -19.32
CA ILE A 35 17.39 20.20 -19.53
C ILE A 35 16.88 20.46 -20.94
N GLU A 36 16.56 19.40 -21.68
CA GLU A 36 15.95 19.46 -23.01
C GLU A 36 14.61 18.72 -22.98
N ILE A 37 13.55 19.35 -23.49
CA ILE A 37 12.18 18.79 -23.49
C ILE A 37 11.74 18.62 -24.95
N LEU A 38 11.62 17.36 -25.37
CA LEU A 38 11.26 16.99 -26.74
C LEU A 38 9.74 16.83 -26.85
N ILE A 39 9.00 17.94 -27.00
CA ILE A 39 7.52 17.94 -27.01
C ILE A 39 6.88 17.16 -28.18
N ASN A 40 7.67 16.85 -29.22
CA ASN A 40 7.23 16.10 -30.40
C ASN A 40 7.66 14.62 -30.37
N GLU A 41 8.28 14.16 -29.28
CA GLU A 41 8.76 12.79 -29.10
C GLU A 41 8.10 12.11 -27.88
N PRO A 42 6.79 11.82 -27.93
CA PRO A 42 6.10 11.17 -26.82
C PRO A 42 6.59 9.73 -26.63
N ILE A 43 6.96 9.36 -25.39
CA ILE A 43 7.43 8.00 -25.06
C ILE A 43 6.32 7.05 -24.60
N GLY A 44 5.21 7.56 -24.07
CA GLY A 44 4.08 6.74 -23.62
C GLY A 44 3.17 7.46 -22.62
N PRO A 45 1.96 6.92 -22.37
CA PRO A 45 1.05 7.48 -21.38
C PRO A 45 1.55 7.20 -19.95
N ILE A 46 1.44 8.20 -19.08
CA ILE A 46 1.59 7.99 -17.64
C ILE A 46 0.29 7.37 -17.12
N ASN A 47 0.36 6.12 -16.65
CA ASN A 47 -0.82 5.42 -16.15
C ASN A 47 -1.37 6.11 -14.89
N LYS A 48 -2.69 6.36 -14.84
CA LYS A 48 -3.37 6.97 -13.69
C LYS A 48 -3.13 6.21 -12.37
N ASP A 49 -2.94 4.89 -12.47
CA ASP A 49 -2.78 4.00 -11.31
C ASP A 49 -1.42 4.20 -10.61
N LEU A 50 -0.49 4.96 -11.21
CA LEU A 50 0.74 5.42 -10.57
C LEU A 50 0.44 6.32 -9.36
N TYR A 51 -0.68 7.04 -9.38
CA TYR A 51 -1.15 7.91 -8.31
C TYR A 51 -2.16 7.17 -7.40
N SER A 52 -1.86 5.90 -7.08
CA SER A 52 -2.67 5.06 -6.21
C SER A 52 -2.36 5.27 -4.73
N HIS A 53 -3.24 4.76 -3.86
CA HIS A 53 -3.06 4.78 -2.42
C HIS A 53 -3.19 3.39 -1.81
N PHE A 54 -2.87 3.30 -0.51
CA PHE A 54 -2.77 2.07 0.22
C PHE A 54 -3.40 2.23 1.61
N VAL A 55 -4.26 1.27 1.98
CA VAL A 55 -5.00 1.27 3.24
C VAL A 55 -4.81 -0.08 3.93
N GLU A 56 -4.31 -0.03 5.16
CA GLU A 56 -4.19 -1.19 6.03
C GLU A 56 -4.94 -0.93 7.34
N HIS A 57 -5.45 -2.00 7.97
CA HIS A 57 -5.96 -1.95 9.34
C HIS A 57 -4.80 -1.84 10.33
N LEU A 58 -4.19 -0.66 10.37
CA LEU A 58 -3.03 -0.32 11.18
C LEU A 58 -3.31 1.00 11.91
N GLY A 59 -3.27 0.95 13.24
CA GLY A 59 -3.52 2.12 14.09
C GLY A 59 -4.79 2.87 13.69
N ALA A 60 -4.64 4.16 13.40
CA ALA A 60 -5.74 5.05 13.07
C ALA A 60 -5.97 5.26 11.57
N VAL A 61 -5.35 4.45 10.69
CA VAL A 61 -5.53 4.58 9.24
C VAL A 61 -7.00 4.36 8.88
N VAL A 62 -7.58 3.25 9.33
CA VAL A 62 -9.00 2.93 9.08
C VAL A 62 -9.87 3.60 10.13
N TYR A 63 -9.73 3.23 11.39
CA TYR A 63 -10.55 3.78 12.47
C TYR A 63 -10.05 5.16 12.87
N ASP A 64 -10.95 6.13 12.95
CA ASP A 64 -10.66 7.56 12.97
C ASP A 64 -10.29 8.12 11.59
N GLY A 65 -9.23 7.62 10.94
CA GLY A 65 -8.74 8.15 9.65
C GLY A 65 -9.76 8.12 8.51
N ILE A 66 -10.36 6.96 8.25
CA ILE A 66 -11.36 6.75 7.19
C ILE A 66 -12.74 6.60 7.81
N TRP A 67 -12.91 5.61 8.68
CA TRP A 67 -14.16 5.23 9.31
C TRP A 67 -14.30 5.88 10.68
N VAL A 68 -15.26 6.80 10.78
CA VAL A 68 -15.68 7.43 12.04
C VAL A 68 -17.01 6.87 12.56
N GLY A 69 -17.75 6.16 11.72
CA GLY A 69 -19.06 5.58 12.03
C GLY A 69 -20.21 6.54 11.74
N GLU A 70 -21.33 5.98 11.25
CA GLU A 70 -22.48 6.75 10.74
C GLU A 70 -23.07 7.74 11.78
N LYS A 71 -23.04 7.36 13.06
CA LYS A 71 -23.58 8.16 14.17
C LYS A 71 -22.53 9.09 14.81
N SER A 72 -21.35 9.22 14.19
CA SER A 72 -20.28 10.08 14.72
C SER A 72 -20.66 11.56 14.67
N LYS A 73 -20.16 12.33 15.63
CA LYS A 73 -20.21 13.80 15.60
C LYS A 73 -19.26 14.39 14.55
N ILE A 74 -18.26 13.61 14.11
CA ILE A 74 -17.38 14.00 13.02
C ILE A 74 -18.20 13.94 11.71
N PRO A 75 -18.23 15.03 10.91
CA PRO A 75 -18.94 15.04 9.63
C PRO A 75 -18.53 13.86 8.75
N ASN A 76 -19.51 13.10 8.26
CA ASN A 76 -19.26 11.86 7.52
C ASN A 76 -20.31 11.61 6.43
N TYR A 77 -19.93 10.82 5.43
CA TYR A 77 -20.82 10.20 4.45
C TYR A 77 -20.95 8.72 4.81
N ASN A 78 -22.10 8.32 5.37
CA ASN A 78 -22.37 6.93 5.75
C ASN A 78 -21.24 6.29 6.59
N GLY A 79 -20.69 7.05 7.53
CA GLY A 79 -19.62 6.63 8.43
C GLY A 79 -18.19 6.88 7.95
N VAL A 80 -18.00 7.24 6.67
CA VAL A 80 -16.69 7.65 6.14
C VAL A 80 -16.48 9.15 6.34
N ARG A 81 -15.34 9.55 6.92
CA ARG A 81 -15.00 10.94 7.22
C ARG A 81 -15.13 11.83 5.98
N LYS A 82 -15.96 12.88 6.09
CA LYS A 82 -16.32 13.79 4.98
C LYS A 82 -15.10 14.50 4.41
N ASP A 83 -14.26 15.07 5.28
CA ASP A 83 -13.10 15.86 4.87
C ASP A 83 -12.07 15.02 4.11
N LEU A 84 -11.91 13.75 4.46
CA LEU A 84 -11.08 12.81 3.72
C LEU A 84 -11.61 12.64 2.30
N VAL A 85 -12.90 12.30 2.18
CA VAL A 85 -13.54 12.07 0.87
C VAL A 85 -13.44 13.31 -0.02
N ASP A 86 -13.78 14.48 0.51
CA ASP A 86 -13.83 15.72 -0.26
C ASP A 86 -12.43 16.16 -0.75
N ASN A 87 -11.37 15.88 0.01
CA ASN A 87 -10.01 16.20 -0.41
C ASN A 87 -9.40 15.11 -1.32
N LEU A 88 -9.63 13.83 -1.00
CA LEU A 88 -9.10 12.73 -1.80
C LEU A 88 -9.72 12.72 -3.22
N LYS A 89 -11.00 13.06 -3.37
CA LYS A 89 -11.64 13.29 -4.68
C LYS A 89 -10.86 14.24 -5.59
N LYS A 90 -10.29 15.32 -5.03
CA LYS A 90 -9.57 16.35 -5.81
C LYS A 90 -8.26 15.79 -6.38
N LEU A 91 -7.67 14.80 -5.72
CA LEU A 91 -6.45 14.14 -6.16
C LEU A 91 -6.68 13.16 -7.32
N LYS A 92 -7.95 12.78 -7.57
CA LYS A 92 -8.34 11.81 -8.62
C LYS A 92 -7.53 10.51 -8.54
N PRO A 93 -7.55 9.83 -7.38
CA PRO A 93 -6.78 8.60 -7.18
C PRO A 93 -7.16 7.53 -8.20
N GLY A 94 -6.16 6.86 -8.77
CA GLY A 94 -6.40 5.79 -9.75
C GLY A 94 -7.03 4.54 -9.09
N VAL A 95 -6.33 3.99 -8.10
CA VAL A 95 -6.69 2.77 -7.37
C VAL A 95 -6.38 2.96 -5.88
N ILE A 96 -7.12 2.29 -5.00
CA ILE A 96 -6.78 2.19 -3.58
C ILE A 96 -6.69 0.70 -3.23
N ARG A 97 -5.59 0.29 -2.58
CA ARG A 97 -5.36 -1.10 -2.14
C ARG A 97 -5.85 -1.33 -0.70
N TYR A 98 -6.57 -2.43 -0.49
CA TYR A 98 -7.11 -2.91 0.78
C TYR A 98 -7.39 -4.41 0.73
N LEU A 99 -7.22 -5.21 1.75
CA LEU A 99 -6.46 -4.88 2.92
C LEU A 99 -5.00 -4.77 2.55
N GLY A 100 -4.35 -3.81 3.18
CA GLY A 100 -2.94 -3.61 2.98
C GLY A 100 -2.08 -4.50 3.85
N GLY A 101 -0.83 -4.65 3.41
CA GLY A 101 0.29 -5.05 4.25
C GLY A 101 0.11 -6.41 4.89
N CYS A 102 0.77 -6.59 6.02
CA CYS A 102 0.81 -7.85 6.73
C CYS A 102 -0.56 -8.27 7.27
N PHE A 103 -1.45 -7.32 7.54
CA PHE A 103 -2.80 -7.62 8.00
C PHE A 103 -3.60 -8.44 6.97
N ALA A 104 -3.40 -8.18 5.67
CA ALA A 104 -4.12 -8.88 4.60
C ALA A 104 -3.98 -10.41 4.69
N ASP A 105 -2.77 -10.89 4.98
CA ASP A 105 -2.46 -12.31 5.09
C ASP A 105 -2.83 -12.94 6.45
N GLN A 106 -3.56 -12.23 7.31
CA GLN A 106 -4.25 -12.78 8.50
C GLN A 106 -5.78 -12.72 8.37
N TYR A 107 -6.29 -11.91 7.44
CA TYR A 107 -7.69 -11.55 7.39
C TYR A 107 -8.60 -12.62 6.75
N ASP A 108 -9.82 -12.72 7.26
CA ASP A 108 -10.92 -13.45 6.61
C ASP A 108 -12.00 -12.44 6.22
N TRP A 109 -12.25 -12.30 4.92
CA TRP A 109 -13.19 -11.30 4.41
C TRP A 109 -14.62 -11.48 4.91
N ARG A 110 -14.98 -12.70 5.30
CA ARG A 110 -16.29 -13.03 5.85
C ARG A 110 -16.52 -12.38 7.22
N ASP A 111 -15.44 -12.10 7.96
CA ASP A 111 -15.52 -11.36 9.23
C ASP A 111 -15.95 -9.89 9.01
N GLY A 112 -15.70 -9.33 7.81
CA GLY A 112 -15.98 -7.92 7.47
C GLY A 112 -17.25 -7.65 6.68
N VAL A 113 -18.13 -8.65 6.48
CA VAL A 113 -19.43 -8.47 5.81
C VAL A 113 -20.58 -8.82 6.76
N GLY A 114 -21.83 -8.62 6.34
CA GLY A 114 -22.98 -8.85 7.20
C GLY A 114 -23.30 -7.67 8.13
N VAL A 115 -24.25 -7.90 9.04
CA VAL A 115 -24.70 -6.91 10.02
C VAL A 115 -23.53 -6.45 10.89
N ARG A 116 -23.16 -5.17 10.75
CA ARG A 116 -21.93 -4.59 11.31
C ARG A 116 -21.72 -4.85 12.79
N ASP A 117 -22.77 -4.76 13.61
CA ASP A 117 -22.67 -4.94 15.06
C ASP A 117 -22.61 -6.42 15.49
N LYS A 118 -22.75 -7.36 14.55
CA LYS A 118 -22.58 -8.81 14.77
C LYS A 118 -21.25 -9.33 14.22
N ARG A 119 -20.44 -8.48 13.59
CA ARG A 119 -19.13 -8.85 13.06
C ARG A 119 -18.18 -9.19 14.22
N PRO A 120 -17.34 -10.23 14.09
CA PRO A 120 -16.46 -10.66 15.17
C PRO A 120 -15.35 -9.65 15.40
N THR A 121 -14.94 -9.48 16.65
CA THR A 121 -13.68 -8.79 16.97
C THR A 121 -12.52 -9.78 16.95
N ARG A 122 -11.41 -9.42 16.31
CA ARG A 122 -10.18 -10.22 16.23
C ARG A 122 -9.01 -9.49 16.87
N VAL A 123 -7.94 -10.22 17.19
CA VAL A 123 -6.66 -9.59 17.49
C VAL A 123 -6.12 -9.00 16.19
N ASN A 124 -5.70 -7.73 16.22
CA ASN A 124 -5.09 -7.10 15.07
C ASN A 124 -3.67 -7.67 14.88
N PHE A 125 -3.24 -7.88 13.63
CA PHE A 125 -1.86 -8.29 13.30
C PHE A 125 -0.81 -7.42 14.02
N TRP A 126 -1.13 -6.14 14.22
CA TRP A 126 -0.25 -5.15 14.82
C TRP A 126 -0.39 -5.04 16.37
N ALA A 127 -0.98 -6.01 17.06
CA ALA A 127 -1.17 -5.91 18.50
C ALA A 127 0.15 -5.85 19.30
N ASP A 128 1.14 -6.66 18.91
CA ASP A 128 2.40 -6.85 19.64
C ASP A 128 3.64 -6.30 18.90
N THR A 129 3.42 -5.44 17.90
CA THR A 129 4.53 -4.83 17.16
C THR A 129 5.27 -3.77 17.98
N LYS A 130 6.57 -3.66 17.74
CA LYS A 130 7.43 -2.55 18.22
C LYS A 130 7.22 -1.24 17.45
N TYR A 131 6.57 -1.29 16.29
CA TYR A 131 6.23 -0.14 15.46
C TYR A 131 5.10 0.63 16.12
N LYS A 132 5.53 1.69 16.79
CA LYS A 132 4.69 2.55 17.60
C LYS A 132 3.84 3.48 16.74
N THR A 133 2.53 3.55 17.04
CA THR A 133 1.63 4.55 16.45
C THR A 133 1.72 5.84 17.26
N THR A 134 0.80 6.80 17.09
CA THR A 134 0.77 7.92 18.04
C THR A 134 0.38 7.39 19.42
N LYS A 135 1.00 7.92 20.49
CA LYS A 135 0.72 7.51 21.88
C LYS A 135 -0.78 7.50 22.21
N ALA A 136 -1.55 8.36 21.55
CA ALA A 136 -3.00 8.44 21.67
C ALA A 136 -3.76 7.16 21.27
N TYR A 137 -3.20 6.29 20.43
CA TYR A 137 -3.85 5.03 19.99
C TYR A 137 -3.21 3.78 20.60
N GLU A 138 -1.95 3.84 21.04
CA GLU A 138 -1.24 2.72 21.68
C GLU A 138 -1.83 2.35 23.05
N ASP A 139 -2.14 3.39 23.81
CA ASP A 139 -2.59 3.27 25.19
C ASP A 139 -4.10 3.03 25.29
N LEU A 140 -4.85 3.12 24.18
CA LEU A 140 -6.29 2.87 24.18
C LEU A 140 -6.58 1.40 24.54
N PRO A 141 -7.25 1.14 25.68
CA PRO A 141 -7.73 -0.20 26.00
C PRO A 141 -8.76 -0.60 24.94
N GLY A 142 -8.51 -1.70 24.22
CA GLY A 142 -9.39 -2.12 23.13
C GLY A 142 -9.20 -1.36 21.80
N GLY A 143 -8.14 -0.56 21.67
CA GLY A 143 -7.90 0.27 20.48
C GLY A 143 -7.64 -0.52 19.18
N PRO A 144 -7.76 0.14 18.01
CA PRO A 144 -7.68 -0.50 16.69
C PRO A 144 -6.30 -1.11 16.40
N GLN A 145 -5.26 -0.65 17.10
CA GLN A 145 -3.92 -1.25 17.05
C GLN A 145 -3.90 -2.67 17.62
N LYS A 146 -4.73 -2.96 18.63
CA LYS A 146 -4.74 -4.25 19.35
C LYS A 146 -5.86 -5.16 18.87
N TYR A 147 -7.02 -4.58 18.58
CA TYR A 147 -8.21 -5.33 18.21
C TYR A 147 -8.87 -4.77 16.96
N GLU A 148 -9.24 -5.67 16.08
CA GLU A 148 -9.96 -5.37 14.86
C GLU A 148 -11.45 -5.66 15.05
N THR A 149 -12.30 -4.63 14.96
CA THR A 149 -13.76 -4.78 15.14
C THR A 149 -14.50 -5.25 13.89
N ASN A 150 -13.84 -5.23 12.73
CA ASN A 150 -14.38 -5.51 11.40
C ASN A 150 -15.56 -4.62 10.99
N ARG A 151 -15.74 -3.46 11.64
CA ARG A 151 -16.83 -2.53 11.31
C ARG A 151 -16.63 -1.83 9.95
N PHE A 152 -15.39 -1.79 9.47
CA PHE A 152 -15.05 -1.40 8.11
C PHE A 152 -14.53 -2.65 7.39
N GLY A 153 -15.27 -3.13 6.39
CA GLY A 153 -14.96 -4.33 5.63
C GLY A 153 -15.12 -4.12 4.13
N THR A 154 -15.41 -5.19 3.38
CA THR A 154 -15.47 -5.15 1.91
C THR A 154 -16.43 -4.09 1.39
N ASP A 155 -17.64 -4.05 1.93
CA ASP A 155 -18.70 -3.18 1.43
C ASP A 155 -18.43 -1.70 1.72
N GLU A 156 -17.94 -1.40 2.93
CA GLU A 156 -17.53 -0.04 3.31
C GLU A 156 -16.34 0.44 2.47
N PHE A 157 -15.35 -0.44 2.23
CA PHE A 157 -14.18 -0.12 1.42
C PHE A 157 -14.54 0.17 -0.04
N VAL A 158 -15.34 -0.69 -0.68
CA VAL A 158 -15.76 -0.46 -2.08
C VAL A 158 -16.57 0.83 -2.18
N THR A 159 -17.45 1.09 -1.21
CA THR A 159 -18.24 2.34 -1.16
C THR A 159 -17.32 3.56 -1.01
N PHE A 160 -16.30 3.48 -0.15
CA PHE A 160 -15.29 4.53 0.00
C PHE A 160 -14.53 4.80 -1.30
N CYS A 161 -14.00 3.77 -1.97
CA CYS A 161 -13.31 3.91 -3.25
C CYS A 161 -14.17 4.60 -4.30
N ARG A 162 -15.42 4.14 -4.46
CA ARG A 162 -16.40 4.76 -5.38
C ARG A 162 -16.70 6.20 -5.02
N SER A 163 -16.78 6.51 -3.73
CA SER A 163 -17.03 7.88 -3.28
C SER A 163 -15.90 8.81 -3.73
N VAL A 164 -14.64 8.36 -3.79
CA VAL A 164 -13.50 9.20 -4.19
C VAL A 164 -13.10 9.06 -5.66
N GLY A 165 -13.84 8.26 -6.43
CA GLY A 165 -13.56 8.00 -7.85
C GLY A 165 -12.40 7.03 -8.10
N ALA A 166 -11.98 6.27 -7.10
CA ALA A 166 -10.93 5.25 -7.22
C ALA A 166 -11.51 3.86 -7.54
N GLU A 167 -10.72 3.03 -8.20
CA GLU A 167 -11.00 1.60 -8.29
C GLU A 167 -10.56 0.87 -7.01
N PRO A 168 -11.33 -0.10 -6.50
CA PRO A 168 -10.89 -0.95 -5.40
C PRO A 168 -9.87 -1.99 -5.89
N TYR A 169 -8.75 -2.09 -5.17
CA TYR A 169 -7.82 -3.22 -5.23
C TYR A 169 -8.00 -4.02 -3.96
N LEU A 170 -8.36 -5.31 -4.10
CA LEU A 170 -8.48 -6.24 -2.98
C LEU A 170 -7.25 -7.16 -2.83
N ALA A 171 -6.78 -7.43 -1.61
CA ALA A 171 -5.67 -8.36 -1.37
C ALA A 171 -6.17 -9.67 -0.75
N ALA A 172 -6.01 -10.78 -1.48
CA ALA A 172 -6.33 -12.12 -1.02
C ALA A 172 -5.27 -12.63 -0.03
N ASN A 173 -5.73 -13.31 1.01
CA ASN A 173 -4.90 -13.93 2.03
C ASN A 173 -4.38 -15.28 1.54
N VAL A 174 -3.08 -15.37 1.29
CA VAL A 174 -2.40 -16.60 0.84
C VAL A 174 -1.81 -17.36 2.02
N ARG A 175 -1.29 -16.65 3.02
CA ARG A 175 -0.58 -17.27 4.15
C ARG A 175 -1.45 -18.21 4.98
N SER A 176 -2.67 -17.77 5.29
CA SER A 176 -3.47 -18.38 6.36
C SER A 176 -4.87 -18.80 5.93
N ARG A 177 -5.18 -18.70 4.64
CA ARG A 177 -6.47 -19.11 4.07
C ARG A 177 -6.30 -19.95 2.82
N ASP A 178 -7.31 -20.77 2.55
CA ASP A 178 -7.36 -21.59 1.35
C ASP A 178 -7.87 -20.78 0.14
N VAL A 179 -7.65 -21.33 -1.06
CA VAL A 179 -8.13 -20.77 -2.33
C VAL A 179 -9.65 -20.62 -2.35
N ARG A 180 -10.39 -21.51 -1.66
CA ARG A 180 -11.84 -21.45 -1.64
C ARG A 180 -12.31 -20.15 -0.98
N VAL A 181 -11.68 -19.68 0.09
CA VAL A 181 -12.01 -18.38 0.70
C VAL A 181 -11.85 -17.22 -0.30
N PHE A 182 -10.82 -17.27 -1.15
CA PHE A 182 -10.63 -16.29 -2.22
C PHE A 182 -11.70 -16.38 -3.32
N LEU A 183 -12.03 -17.59 -3.78
CA LEU A 183 -13.10 -17.82 -4.76
C LEU A 183 -14.46 -17.33 -4.25
N GLU A 184 -14.78 -17.59 -2.98
CA GLU A 184 -15.98 -17.10 -2.32
C GLU A 184 -16.01 -15.56 -2.27
N TRP A 185 -14.85 -14.91 -2.10
CA TRP A 185 -14.76 -13.44 -2.13
C TRP A 185 -14.96 -12.88 -3.54
N LEU A 186 -14.37 -13.51 -4.56
CA LEU A 186 -14.61 -13.17 -5.96
C LEU A 186 -16.10 -13.27 -6.30
N GLU A 187 -16.75 -14.35 -5.86
CA GLU A 187 -18.19 -14.53 -6.03
C GLU A 187 -18.98 -13.41 -5.32
N TYR A 188 -18.69 -13.16 -4.05
CA TYR A 188 -19.33 -12.07 -3.29
C TYR A 188 -19.19 -10.73 -4.00
N CYS A 189 -18.00 -10.40 -4.49
CA CYS A 189 -17.74 -9.13 -5.15
C CYS A 189 -18.37 -9.03 -6.54
N ASN A 190 -18.32 -10.08 -7.36
CA ASN A 190 -18.53 -9.93 -8.80
C ASN A 190 -19.72 -10.72 -9.37
N ALA A 191 -20.25 -11.72 -8.66
CA ALA A 191 -21.38 -12.49 -9.19
C ALA A 191 -22.66 -11.62 -9.34
N PRO A 192 -23.44 -11.83 -10.41
CA PRO A 192 -24.72 -11.15 -10.61
C PRO A 192 -25.64 -11.25 -9.40
N ALA A 193 -26.44 -10.20 -9.18
CA ALA A 193 -27.33 -10.08 -8.03
C ALA A 193 -28.26 -11.29 -7.91
N ASN A 194 -28.39 -11.85 -6.70
CA ASN A 194 -29.28 -12.96 -6.35
C ASN A 194 -29.10 -14.24 -7.21
N LEU A 195 -27.93 -14.42 -7.82
CA LEU A 195 -27.60 -15.61 -8.60
C LEU A 195 -27.03 -16.74 -7.74
N THR A 196 -26.24 -16.39 -6.72
CA THR A 196 -25.49 -17.34 -5.90
C THR A 196 -25.68 -17.06 -4.42
N THR A 197 -25.19 -17.96 -3.56
CA THR A 197 -25.22 -17.75 -2.11
C THR A 197 -24.54 -16.44 -1.72
N TRP A 198 -23.34 -16.17 -2.24
CA TRP A 198 -22.61 -14.96 -1.87
C TRP A 198 -23.15 -13.69 -2.52
N SER A 199 -23.70 -13.73 -3.73
CA SER A 199 -24.35 -12.55 -4.30
C SER A 199 -25.70 -12.24 -3.65
N THR A 200 -26.41 -13.26 -3.17
CA THR A 200 -27.61 -13.08 -2.34
C THR A 200 -27.25 -12.47 -0.99
N GLU A 201 -26.16 -12.92 -0.37
CA GLU A 201 -25.67 -12.33 0.89
C GLU A 201 -25.24 -10.87 0.70
N ARG A 202 -24.51 -10.55 -0.37
CA ARG A 202 -24.16 -9.16 -0.74
C ARG A 202 -25.41 -8.30 -0.88
N ALA A 203 -26.45 -8.81 -1.54
CA ALA A 203 -27.71 -8.10 -1.68
C ALA A 203 -28.42 -7.87 -0.33
N LYS A 204 -28.45 -8.87 0.56
CA LYS A 204 -28.98 -8.73 1.93
C LYS A 204 -28.22 -7.70 2.75
N ASN A 205 -26.92 -7.53 2.49
CA ASN A 205 -26.08 -6.53 3.12
C ASN A 205 -26.28 -5.11 2.57
N GLY A 206 -27.25 -4.92 1.65
CA GLY A 206 -27.60 -3.62 1.08
C GLY A 206 -26.90 -3.31 -0.25
N HIS A 207 -26.15 -4.27 -0.81
CA HIS A 207 -25.35 -4.08 -2.02
C HIS A 207 -25.80 -5.06 -3.13
N SER A 208 -26.98 -4.82 -3.71
CA SER A 208 -27.54 -5.70 -4.75
C SER A 208 -26.63 -5.81 -5.98
N ASN A 209 -26.17 -4.68 -6.50
CA ASN A 209 -25.28 -4.63 -7.67
C ASN A 209 -23.90 -5.20 -7.34
N PRO A 210 -23.26 -5.94 -8.27
CA PRO A 210 -21.87 -6.35 -8.12
C PRO A 210 -20.94 -5.17 -7.81
N HIS A 211 -19.90 -5.46 -7.03
CA HIS A 211 -18.82 -4.52 -6.72
C HIS A 211 -17.92 -4.27 -7.92
N ASN A 212 -17.83 -5.23 -8.86
CA ASN A 212 -16.99 -5.18 -10.07
C ASN A 212 -15.51 -4.94 -9.75
N VAL A 213 -14.97 -5.66 -8.76
CA VAL A 213 -13.58 -5.56 -8.36
C VAL A 213 -12.71 -6.28 -9.38
N SER A 214 -11.86 -5.52 -10.07
CA SER A 214 -10.94 -6.00 -11.08
C SER A 214 -9.54 -6.27 -10.53
N PHE A 215 -9.03 -5.45 -9.60
CA PHE A 215 -7.67 -5.58 -9.06
C PHE A 215 -7.64 -6.52 -7.85
N TRP A 216 -6.80 -7.56 -7.95
CA TRP A 216 -6.60 -8.54 -6.90
C TRP A 216 -5.12 -8.83 -6.65
N GLY A 217 -4.61 -8.39 -5.51
CA GLY A 217 -3.32 -8.85 -4.98
C GLY A 217 -3.47 -10.27 -4.45
N VAL A 218 -2.59 -11.17 -4.84
CA VAL A 218 -2.60 -12.57 -4.40
C VAL A 218 -1.46 -12.74 -3.42
N GLY A 219 -1.75 -12.52 -2.14
CA GLY A 219 -0.76 -12.42 -1.06
C GLY A 219 -0.11 -11.03 -0.97
N ASN A 220 0.52 -10.77 0.16
CA ASN A 220 1.29 -9.58 0.48
C ASN A 220 2.60 -9.97 1.17
N GLU A 221 3.73 -9.45 0.68
CA GLU A 221 5.04 -9.66 1.32
C GLU A 221 5.26 -11.13 1.70
N SER A 222 4.99 -12.01 0.74
CA SER A 222 4.98 -13.47 0.94
C SER A 222 6.32 -14.01 1.45
N TRP A 223 7.43 -13.31 1.18
CA TRP A 223 8.78 -13.59 1.70
C TRP A 223 8.98 -13.23 3.18
N GLY A 224 8.03 -12.56 3.81
CA GLY A 224 8.10 -12.09 5.19
C GLY A 224 6.80 -12.38 5.92
N CYS A 225 6.13 -11.32 6.39
CA CYS A 225 4.90 -11.48 7.18
C CYS A 225 3.77 -12.23 6.45
N GLY A 226 3.83 -12.31 5.12
CA GLY A 226 2.94 -13.10 4.27
C GLY A 226 3.23 -14.61 4.22
N GLY A 227 4.18 -15.12 5.02
CA GLY A 227 4.37 -16.56 5.21
C GLY A 227 5.80 -17.08 5.14
N ASP A 228 6.81 -16.19 5.11
CA ASP A 228 8.24 -16.53 4.98
C ASP A 228 8.52 -17.53 3.84
N PHE A 229 7.76 -17.44 2.75
CA PHE A 229 7.89 -18.31 1.60
C PHE A 229 9.21 -18.06 0.87
N THR A 230 9.81 -19.13 0.36
CA THR A 230 10.78 -19.04 -0.74
C THR A 230 10.07 -18.59 -2.03
N PRO A 231 10.81 -18.05 -3.03
CA PRO A 231 10.22 -17.68 -4.31
C PRO A 231 9.44 -18.83 -4.96
N GLU A 232 9.96 -20.06 -4.92
CA GLU A 232 9.35 -21.25 -5.51
C GLU A 232 8.05 -21.68 -4.81
N GLU A 233 8.01 -21.62 -3.48
CA GLU A 233 6.81 -21.90 -2.70
C GLU A 233 5.71 -20.88 -3.00
N TYR A 234 6.07 -19.59 -2.99
CA TYR A 234 5.11 -18.54 -3.32
C TYR A 234 4.61 -18.65 -4.76
N ALA A 235 5.48 -18.95 -5.74
CA ALA A 235 5.04 -19.15 -7.12
C ALA A 235 4.04 -20.31 -7.26
N THR A 236 4.21 -21.37 -6.46
CA THR A 236 3.28 -22.50 -6.41
C THR A 236 1.92 -22.05 -5.85
N GLU A 237 1.89 -21.33 -4.73
CA GLU A 237 0.64 -20.83 -4.15
C GLU A 237 -0.03 -19.78 -5.05
N PHE A 238 0.73 -18.85 -5.64
CA PHE A 238 0.19 -17.88 -6.60
C PHE A 238 -0.52 -18.57 -7.76
N ARG A 239 0.09 -19.62 -8.34
CA ARG A 239 -0.57 -20.41 -9.40
C ARG A 239 -1.82 -21.09 -8.93
N LYS A 240 -1.80 -21.70 -7.74
CA LYS A 240 -2.95 -22.38 -7.17
C LYS A 240 -4.12 -21.41 -6.94
N PHE A 241 -3.85 -20.20 -6.46
CA PHE A 241 -4.85 -19.14 -6.28
C PHE A 241 -5.37 -18.55 -7.58
N THR A 242 -4.57 -18.54 -8.65
CA THR A 242 -4.92 -17.90 -9.93
C THR A 242 -5.34 -18.88 -11.02
N ALA A 243 -5.22 -20.18 -10.75
CA ALA A 243 -5.68 -21.22 -11.65
C ALA A 243 -7.22 -21.21 -11.73
N TRP A 244 -7.74 -20.86 -12.91
CA TRP A 244 -9.14 -21.07 -13.32
C TRP A 244 -10.16 -20.26 -12.50
N LEU A 245 -10.01 -18.94 -12.51
CA LEU A 245 -10.90 -18.04 -11.79
C LEU A 245 -12.23 -17.77 -12.54
N PRO A 246 -13.38 -17.79 -11.85
CA PRO A 246 -14.62 -17.26 -12.40
C PRO A 246 -14.52 -15.74 -12.49
N THR A 247 -14.68 -15.18 -13.69
CA THR A 247 -14.51 -13.74 -13.93
C THR A 247 -15.79 -12.94 -13.70
N TYR A 248 -16.96 -13.58 -13.83
CA TYR A 248 -18.28 -12.94 -13.80
C TYR A 248 -18.41 -11.75 -14.77
N GLY A 249 -17.67 -11.79 -15.89
CA GLY A 249 -17.64 -10.70 -16.87
C GLY A 249 -16.75 -9.51 -16.47
N VAL A 250 -16.00 -9.60 -15.37
CA VAL A 250 -15.05 -8.58 -14.92
C VAL A 250 -13.62 -8.98 -15.37
N PRO A 251 -12.86 -8.10 -16.04
CA PRO A 251 -11.48 -8.39 -16.43
C PRO A 251 -10.57 -8.35 -15.19
N LEU A 252 -10.28 -9.52 -14.62
CA LEU A 252 -9.43 -9.64 -13.42
C LEU A 252 -7.98 -9.27 -13.74
N LYS A 253 -7.41 -8.40 -12.91
CA LYS A 253 -6.00 -8.02 -12.87
C LYS A 253 -5.38 -8.65 -11.61
N LEU A 254 -4.62 -9.72 -11.80
CA LEU A 254 -4.01 -10.49 -10.71
C LEU A 254 -2.58 -9.99 -10.49
N ILE A 255 -2.27 -9.54 -9.28
CA ILE A 255 -0.98 -8.97 -8.90
C ILE A 255 -0.30 -9.91 -7.91
N GLY A 256 0.87 -10.42 -8.28
CA GLY A 256 1.67 -11.23 -7.36
C GLY A 256 2.44 -10.39 -6.35
N SER A 257 2.69 -10.93 -5.16
CA SER A 257 3.70 -10.44 -4.22
C SER A 257 5.07 -10.43 -4.90
N GLY A 258 5.62 -9.24 -5.10
CA GLY A 258 6.93 -9.01 -5.70
C GLY A 258 8.09 -9.03 -4.70
N PRO A 259 9.32 -8.70 -5.16
CA PRO A 259 10.52 -8.73 -4.34
C PRO A 259 10.50 -7.67 -3.23
N ASN A 260 11.26 -7.92 -2.17
CA ASN A 260 11.69 -6.86 -1.25
C ASN A 260 12.94 -6.18 -1.80
N GLY A 261 12.92 -4.85 -1.90
CA GLY A 261 14.09 -4.07 -2.31
C GLY A 261 14.69 -4.57 -3.63
N GLY A 262 15.98 -4.90 -3.62
CA GLY A 262 16.74 -5.35 -4.79
C GLY A 262 16.80 -6.86 -5.00
N ASP A 263 15.90 -7.66 -4.39
CA ASP A 263 15.93 -9.12 -4.54
C ASP A 263 15.54 -9.56 -5.97
N VAL A 264 16.56 -9.66 -6.81
CA VAL A 264 16.39 -10.13 -8.20
C VAL A 264 16.06 -11.62 -8.27
N ASN A 265 16.40 -12.42 -7.25
CA ASN A 265 16.10 -13.85 -7.26
C ASN A 265 14.60 -14.08 -7.17
N TRP A 266 13.89 -13.34 -6.32
CA TRP A 266 12.42 -13.40 -6.26
C TRP A 266 11.75 -13.12 -7.62
N THR A 267 12.36 -12.27 -8.45
CA THR A 267 11.80 -11.88 -9.76
C THR A 267 12.25 -12.79 -10.91
N ARG A 268 13.52 -13.24 -10.89
CA ARG A 268 14.20 -13.82 -12.06
C ARG A 268 14.85 -15.18 -11.78
N ASN A 269 14.49 -15.84 -10.67
CA ASN A 269 15.09 -17.13 -10.31
C ASN A 269 15.17 -18.05 -11.54
N GLU A 270 16.37 -18.50 -11.91
CA GLU A 270 16.55 -19.30 -13.12
C GLU A 270 15.81 -20.65 -13.04
N ASN A 271 15.50 -21.13 -11.83
CA ASN A 271 14.63 -22.28 -11.63
C ASN A 271 13.19 -22.01 -12.10
N PHE A 272 12.74 -20.74 -12.11
CA PHE A 272 11.50 -20.32 -12.75
C PHE A 272 11.51 -20.45 -14.28
N SER A 273 12.67 -20.59 -14.92
CA SER A 273 12.74 -20.79 -16.38
C SER A 273 12.82 -22.26 -16.78
N LYS A 274 13.33 -23.12 -15.87
CA LYS A 274 13.59 -24.54 -16.14
C LYS A 274 12.43 -25.47 -15.77
N ALA A 275 11.73 -25.21 -14.66
CA ALA A 275 10.56 -26.00 -14.26
C ALA A 275 9.25 -25.60 -14.98
N TRP A 276 9.34 -24.71 -15.99
CA TRP A 276 8.22 -23.92 -16.49
C TRP A 276 8.16 -23.85 -18.03
N ARG A 277 8.81 -24.80 -18.71
CA ARG A 277 8.57 -25.14 -20.12
C ARG A 277 7.67 -26.37 -20.22
#